data_AF-I0HQQ1-F1
#
_entry.id   AF-I0HQQ1-F1
#
_cell.length_a   1.000
_cell.length_b   1.000
_cell.length_c   1.000
_cell.angle_alpha   90.00
_cell.angle_beta   90.00
_cell.angle_gamma   90.00
#
_symmetry.space_group_name_H-M   'P 1'
#
loop_
_entity.id
_entity.type
_entity.pdbx_description
1 polymer ?
#
loop_
_entity_poly.entity_id
_entity_poly.type
_entity_poly.pdbx_seq_one_letter_code
_entity_poly.pdbx_strand_id
1 'polypeptide(L)'
;MDLVEALKSFNRKERFWLIRNALGPASETLDEAFRRRLQQAVGVEVPATAWWAMDYHLDWLVGALTMLARGDAAFASHPNDHRLVCGNQEDMDLVVAFDRTLVLIEAKGDTAWSNEQFQGKVKRLEGLQAAGLMPSPLRLFFVLTSPRPPVGLVPKEGTRWSPWMCDDHERPLFFPLEMPTEFWKVTRWDDERQQPSFAGTRWKIVPSRGSA
;
A
#
# COMPACT_ATOMS: atom_id res chain seq x y z
N MET A 1 20.02 3.28 -14.24
CA MET A 1 18.74 3.57 -13.59
C MET A 1 18.56 2.61 -12.44
N ASP A 2 18.44 3.13 -11.23
CA ASP A 2 18.10 2.34 -10.05
C ASP A 2 16.57 2.29 -9.80
N LEU A 3 16.15 1.53 -8.79
CA LEU A 3 14.73 1.37 -8.42
C LEU A 3 14.09 2.71 -8.04
N VAL A 4 14.78 3.55 -7.27
CA VAL A 4 14.26 4.81 -6.76
C VAL A 4 14.12 5.82 -7.90
N GLU A 5 15.10 5.90 -8.80
CA GLU A 5 15.04 6.72 -10.01
C GLU A 5 13.86 6.32 -10.90
N ALA A 6 13.65 5.02 -11.11
CA ALA A 6 12.53 4.51 -11.89
C ALA A 6 11.18 4.83 -11.24
N LEU A 7 11.03 4.71 -9.92
CA LEU A 7 9.78 5.05 -9.23
C LEU A 7 9.52 6.57 -9.24
N LYS A 8 10.55 7.38 -9.06
CA LYS A 8 10.44 8.85 -9.10
C LYS A 8 9.93 9.35 -10.45
N SER A 9 10.38 8.76 -11.57
CA SER A 9 10.03 9.23 -12.91
C SER A 9 8.54 9.08 -13.25
N PHE A 10 7.83 8.15 -12.59
CA PHE A 10 6.39 7.98 -12.77
C PHE A 10 5.55 8.65 -11.66
N ASN A 11 6.16 9.16 -10.59
CA ASN A 11 5.40 9.76 -9.50
C ASN A 11 4.83 11.14 -9.88
N ARG A 12 3.61 11.13 -10.40
CA ARG A 12 2.87 12.33 -10.80
C ARG A 12 1.67 12.64 -9.89
N LYS A 13 1.55 12.00 -8.72
CA LYS A 13 0.37 12.21 -7.86
C LYS A 13 0.39 13.59 -7.23
N GLU A 14 -0.66 14.36 -7.47
CA GLU A 14 -0.78 15.75 -7.03
C GLU A 14 -0.76 15.87 -5.50
N ARG A 15 -1.35 14.91 -4.78
CA ARG A 15 -1.38 14.90 -3.30
C ARG A 15 0.01 14.76 -2.68
N PHE A 16 0.88 13.93 -3.28
CA PHE A 16 2.27 13.80 -2.86
C PHE A 16 3.00 15.14 -3.01
N TRP A 17 2.87 15.77 -4.18
CA TRP A 17 3.52 17.05 -4.46
C TRP A 17 2.97 18.17 -3.57
N LEU A 18 1.66 18.19 -3.31
CA LEU A 18 1.03 19.15 -2.41
C LEU A 18 1.61 19.06 -0.99
N ILE A 19 1.66 17.85 -0.42
CA ILE A 19 2.21 17.63 0.93
C ILE A 19 3.67 18.07 1.01
N ARG A 20 4.49 17.75 0.00
CA ARG A 20 5.90 18.18 -0.01
C ARG A 20 6.07 19.69 -0.04
N ASN A 21 5.25 20.38 -0.85
CA ASN A 21 5.28 21.84 -0.91
C ASN A 21 4.77 22.47 0.40
N ALA A 22 3.80 21.84 1.06
CA ALA A 22 3.26 22.33 2.32
C ALA A 22 4.22 22.14 3.51
N LEU A 23 4.96 21.03 3.54
CA LEU A 23 5.83 20.65 4.68
C LEU A 23 7.31 21.00 4.46
N GLY A 24 7.70 21.37 3.24
CA GLY A 24 9.07 21.76 2.92
C GLY A 24 10.08 20.59 2.96
N PRO A 25 11.39 20.90 3.00
CA PRO A 25 12.46 19.90 2.86
C PRO A 25 12.48 18.79 3.93
N ALA A 26 11.88 19.03 5.10
CA ALA A 26 11.78 17.98 6.12
C ALA A 26 10.89 16.81 5.68
N SER A 27 9.95 17.05 4.76
CA SER A 27 9.11 15.99 4.20
C SER A 27 9.85 15.05 3.25
N GLU A 28 11.10 15.33 2.88
CA GLU A 28 11.85 14.42 2.00
C GLU A 28 12.24 13.12 2.71
N THR A 29 12.25 13.12 4.04
CA THR A 29 12.70 12.00 4.87
C THR A 29 11.55 11.40 5.68
N LEU A 30 11.53 10.07 5.81
CA LEU A 30 10.63 9.39 6.74
C LEU A 30 11.09 9.60 8.19
N ASP A 31 10.12 9.81 9.07
CA ASP A 31 10.33 9.86 10.52
C ASP A 31 11.09 8.62 11.04
N GLU A 32 11.95 8.81 12.03
CA GLU A 32 12.77 7.73 12.58
C GLU A 32 11.93 6.64 13.28
N ALA A 33 10.92 7.02 14.06
CA ALA A 33 10.07 6.05 14.75
C ALA A 33 9.24 5.26 13.72
N PHE A 34 8.75 5.92 12.68
CA PHE A 34 8.10 5.26 11.55
C PHE A 34 9.03 4.24 10.88
N ARG A 35 10.26 4.62 10.53
CA ARG A 35 11.25 3.70 9.92
C ARG A 35 11.56 2.51 10.81
N ARG A 36 11.71 2.71 12.12
CA ARG A 36 11.95 1.62 13.08
C ARG A 36 10.78 0.62 13.12
N ARG A 37 9.53 1.10 13.14
CA ARG A 37 8.33 0.24 13.08
C ARG A 37 8.26 -0.52 11.76
N LEU A 38 8.53 0.16 10.64
CA LEU A 38 8.53 -0.48 9.33
C LEU A 38 9.62 -1.57 9.25
N GLN A 39 10.83 -1.26 9.68
CA GLN A 39 11.96 -2.21 9.76
C GLN A 39 11.62 -3.44 10.59
N GLN A 40 10.96 -3.27 11.74
CA GLN A 40 10.50 -4.40 12.55
C GLN A 40 9.50 -5.28 11.80
N ALA A 41 8.59 -4.68 11.02
CA ALA A 41 7.62 -5.42 10.23
C ALA A 41 8.27 -6.18 9.06
N VAL A 42 9.21 -5.58 8.34
CA VAL A 42 9.80 -6.19 7.13
C VAL A 42 11.11 -6.96 7.37
N GLY A 43 11.69 -6.88 8.57
CA GLY A 43 12.94 -7.57 8.93
C GLY A 43 14.19 -7.04 8.22
N VAL A 44 14.13 -5.87 7.58
CA VAL A 44 15.26 -5.23 6.89
C VAL A 44 15.43 -3.78 7.33
N GLU A 45 16.68 -3.32 7.41
CA GLU A 45 16.98 -1.94 7.79
C GLU A 45 16.36 -0.95 6.79
N VAL A 46 15.61 0.04 7.31
CA VAL A 46 15.03 1.12 6.50
C VAL A 46 15.89 2.39 6.68
N PRO A 47 16.73 2.74 5.69
CA PRO A 47 17.67 3.84 5.84
C PRO A 47 16.96 5.19 5.91
N ALA A 48 17.60 6.19 6.52
CA ALA A 48 17.06 7.55 6.56
C ALA A 48 16.92 8.19 5.15
N THR A 49 17.67 7.67 4.19
CA THR A 49 17.65 8.07 2.77
C THR A 49 16.58 7.33 1.95
N ALA A 50 15.77 6.46 2.56
CA ALA A 50 14.72 5.75 1.85
C ALA A 50 13.75 6.74 1.21
N TRP A 51 13.47 6.52 -0.07
CA TRP A 51 12.51 7.32 -0.81
C TRP A 51 11.09 6.84 -0.52
N TRP A 52 10.13 7.76 -0.54
CA TRP A 52 8.73 7.42 -0.36
C TRP A 52 7.82 8.22 -1.30
N ALA A 53 6.63 7.67 -1.58
CA ALA A 53 5.55 8.34 -2.28
C ALA A 53 4.19 7.85 -1.78
N MET A 54 3.23 8.76 -1.66
CA MET A 54 1.84 8.45 -1.28
C MET A 54 0.96 8.24 -2.51
N ASP A 55 -0.12 7.48 -2.31
CA ASP A 55 -1.14 7.23 -3.34
C ASP A 55 -0.49 6.76 -4.66
N TYR A 56 0.53 5.90 -4.60
CA TYR A 56 1.30 5.55 -5.78
C TYR A 56 0.54 4.56 -6.67
N HIS A 57 0.24 4.96 -7.91
CA HIS A 57 -0.60 4.19 -8.82
C HIS A 57 0.04 2.86 -9.23
N LEU A 58 -0.72 1.76 -9.24
CA LEU A 58 -0.18 0.44 -9.59
C LEU A 58 0.24 0.33 -11.07
N ASP A 59 -0.45 0.98 -12.01
CA ASP A 59 0.05 1.06 -13.40
C ASP A 59 1.39 1.83 -13.50
N TRP A 60 1.65 2.80 -12.62
CA TRP A 60 2.97 3.48 -12.57
C TRP A 60 4.03 2.56 -12.01
N LEU A 61 3.66 1.69 -11.07
CA LEU A 61 4.57 0.65 -10.57
C LEU A 61 4.94 -0.34 -11.68
N VAL A 62 3.98 -0.75 -12.51
CA VAL A 62 4.24 -1.56 -13.72
C VAL A 62 5.27 -0.87 -14.61
N GLY A 63 5.08 0.43 -14.90
CA GLY A 63 6.02 1.21 -15.72
C GLY A 63 7.42 1.28 -15.11
N ALA A 64 7.52 1.63 -13.82
CA ALA A 64 8.80 1.73 -13.12
C ALA A 64 9.55 0.41 -13.08
N LEU A 65 8.86 -0.70 -12.77
CA LEU A 65 9.44 -2.03 -12.75
C LEU A 65 9.83 -2.51 -14.15
N THR A 66 9.07 -2.14 -15.19
CA THR A 66 9.43 -2.43 -16.58
C THR A 66 10.70 -1.68 -16.98
N MET A 67 10.82 -0.39 -16.63
CA MET A 67 12.04 0.41 -16.85
C MET A 67 13.24 -0.20 -16.13
N LEU A 68 13.07 -0.64 -14.88
CA LEU A 68 14.13 -1.30 -14.13
C LEU A 68 14.54 -2.65 -14.73
N ALA A 69 13.58 -3.45 -15.19
CA ALA A 69 13.83 -4.80 -15.69
C ALA A 69 14.36 -4.83 -17.13
N ARG A 70 14.01 -3.84 -17.96
CA ARG A 70 14.22 -3.88 -19.42
C ARG A 70 15.05 -2.71 -19.97
N GLY A 71 15.39 -1.71 -19.14
CA GLY A 71 16.12 -0.53 -19.59
C GLY A 71 15.40 0.19 -20.73
N ASP A 72 16.12 0.55 -21.79
CA ASP A 72 15.56 1.29 -22.95
C ASP A 72 14.44 0.53 -23.67
N ALA A 73 14.43 -0.80 -23.60
CA ALA A 73 13.35 -1.60 -24.19
C ALA A 73 12.00 -1.39 -23.49
N ALA A 74 11.97 -0.75 -22.31
CA ALA A 74 10.75 -0.40 -21.58
C ALA A 74 9.90 0.68 -22.26
N PHE A 75 10.46 1.45 -23.20
CA PHE A 75 9.74 2.48 -23.94
C PHE A 75 9.05 1.95 -25.21
N ALA A 76 9.29 0.68 -25.56
CA ALA A 76 8.57 0.02 -26.63
C ALA A 76 7.13 -0.31 -26.20
N SER A 77 6.25 -0.59 -27.17
CA SER A 77 4.93 -1.14 -26.85
C SER A 77 5.05 -2.52 -26.22
N HIS A 78 4.34 -2.75 -25.12
CA HIS A 78 4.29 -4.04 -24.45
C HIS A 78 2.89 -4.66 -24.57
N PRO A 79 2.78 -5.99 -24.72
CA PRO A 79 1.50 -6.66 -24.58
C PRO A 79 1.00 -6.47 -23.14
N ASN A 80 -0.30 -6.24 -22.99
CA ASN A 80 -0.95 -6.13 -21.68
C ASN A 80 -1.58 -7.47 -21.28
N ASP A 81 -0.85 -8.55 -21.53
CA ASP A 81 -1.23 -9.89 -21.11
C ASP A 81 -1.26 -9.90 -19.57
N HIS A 82 -2.23 -10.62 -18.99
CA HIS A 82 -2.53 -10.60 -17.54
C HIS A 82 -3.20 -9.33 -17.01
N ARG A 83 -3.51 -8.33 -17.86
CA ARG A 83 -4.14 -7.05 -17.46
C ARG A 83 -3.34 -6.34 -16.35
N LEU A 84 -2.04 -6.17 -16.57
CA LEU A 84 -1.15 -5.48 -15.62
C LEU A 84 -1.49 -3.99 -15.54
N VAL A 85 -1.75 -3.39 -16.71
CA VAL A 85 -2.22 -2.01 -16.85
C VAL A 85 -3.74 -2.05 -17.02
N CYS A 86 -4.46 -1.61 -16.00
CA CYS A 86 -5.93 -1.67 -16.01
C CYS A 86 -6.57 -0.33 -16.38
N GLY A 87 -5.83 0.78 -16.31
CA GLY A 87 -6.38 2.12 -16.47
C GLY A 87 -7.38 2.48 -15.36
N ASN A 88 -7.40 1.72 -14.26
CA ASN A 88 -8.24 1.98 -13.09
C ASN A 88 -7.43 2.68 -11.99
N GLN A 89 -8.12 3.42 -11.12
CA GLN A 89 -7.49 4.12 -9.99
C GLN A 89 -7.24 3.17 -8.83
N GLU A 90 -6.29 2.24 -9.02
CA GLU A 90 -5.74 1.45 -7.92
C GLU A 90 -4.37 2.00 -7.52
N ASP A 91 -4.32 2.61 -6.34
CA ASP A 91 -3.12 3.19 -5.76
C ASP A 91 -2.66 2.38 -4.54
N MET A 92 -1.38 2.45 -4.16
CA MET A 92 -0.88 2.08 -2.83
C MET A 92 -0.87 3.33 -1.95
N ASP A 93 -1.36 3.23 -0.71
CA ASP A 93 -1.41 4.40 0.19
C ASP A 93 -0.02 5.02 0.42
N LEU A 94 1.00 4.15 0.58
CA LEU A 94 2.39 4.57 0.68
C LEU A 94 3.33 3.53 0.04
N VAL A 95 4.31 4.01 -0.73
CA VAL A 95 5.44 3.23 -1.24
C VAL A 95 6.69 3.73 -0.55
N VAL A 96 7.56 2.81 -0.11
CA VAL A 96 8.91 3.10 0.38
C VAL A 96 9.90 2.26 -0.42
N ALA A 97 10.96 2.89 -0.92
CA ALA A 97 11.99 2.21 -1.70
C ALA A 97 13.41 2.68 -1.34
N PHE A 98 14.32 1.72 -1.31
CA PHE A 98 15.74 1.92 -1.03
C PHE A 98 16.52 0.71 -1.56
N ASP A 99 17.75 0.91 -2.02
CA ASP A 99 18.58 -0.12 -2.65
C ASP A 99 17.78 -0.92 -3.71
N ARG A 100 17.66 -2.24 -3.53
CA ARG A 100 16.76 -3.13 -4.30
C ARG A 100 15.60 -3.64 -3.44
N THR A 101 15.04 -2.78 -2.61
CA THR A 101 13.92 -3.09 -1.71
C THR A 101 12.75 -2.17 -2.03
N LEU A 102 11.59 -2.78 -2.28
CA LEU A 102 10.32 -2.12 -2.49
C LEU A 102 9.35 -2.55 -1.38
N VAL A 103 8.85 -1.59 -0.61
CA VAL A 103 7.84 -1.82 0.41
C VAL A 103 6.57 -1.08 0.00
N LEU A 104 5.50 -1.85 -0.21
CA LEU A 104 4.17 -1.34 -0.52
C LEU A 104 3.34 -1.40 0.76
N ILE A 105 2.75 -0.27 1.14
CA ILE A 105 2.03 -0.12 2.40
C ILE A 105 0.61 0.33 2.08
N GLU A 106 -0.36 -0.37 2.66
CA GLU A 106 -1.77 0.00 2.56
C GLU A 106 -2.33 0.19 3.98
N ALA A 107 -3.06 1.28 4.17
CA ALA A 107 -3.48 1.81 5.46
C ALA A 107 -4.99 1.70 5.66
N LYS A 108 -5.41 1.45 6.90
CA LYS A 108 -6.83 1.51 7.31
C LYS A 108 -6.98 2.28 8.62
N GLY A 109 -7.99 3.16 8.64
CA GLY A 109 -8.31 4.01 9.78
C GLY A 109 -9.54 3.57 10.59
N ASP A 110 -10.75 3.60 10.00
CA ASP A 110 -12.03 3.22 10.66
C ASP A 110 -12.62 1.92 10.10
N THR A 111 -12.23 1.49 8.91
CA THR A 111 -12.78 0.29 8.26
C THR A 111 -11.81 -0.87 8.34
N ALA A 112 -12.30 -2.06 8.66
CA ALA A 112 -11.50 -3.27 8.64
C ALA A 112 -11.13 -3.72 7.21
N TRP A 113 -10.13 -4.60 7.12
CA TRP A 113 -9.78 -5.29 5.90
C TRP A 113 -10.76 -6.42 5.60
N SER A 114 -11.23 -6.51 4.36
CA SER A 114 -11.88 -7.72 3.86
C SER A 114 -10.90 -8.62 3.14
N ASN A 115 -11.15 -9.93 3.15
CA ASN A 115 -10.40 -10.88 2.33
C ASN A 115 -10.48 -10.53 0.84
N GLU A 116 -11.61 -10.03 0.35
CA GLU A 116 -11.76 -9.62 -1.06
C GLU A 116 -10.80 -8.49 -1.44
N GLN A 117 -10.75 -7.41 -0.65
CA GLN A 117 -9.84 -6.28 -0.89
C GLN A 117 -8.38 -6.71 -0.84
N PHE A 118 -8.01 -7.48 0.18
CA PHE A 118 -6.64 -7.97 0.35
C PHE A 118 -6.23 -8.89 -0.82
N GLN A 119 -7.07 -9.86 -1.17
CA GLN A 119 -6.80 -10.80 -2.25
C GLN A 119 -6.78 -10.15 -3.63
N GLY A 120 -7.55 -9.08 -3.84
CA GLY A 120 -7.49 -8.25 -5.04
C GLY A 120 -6.11 -7.62 -5.23
N LYS A 121 -5.56 -7.01 -4.18
CA LYS A 121 -4.21 -6.42 -4.17
C LYS A 121 -3.13 -7.49 -4.37
N VAL A 122 -3.20 -8.60 -3.62
CA VAL A 122 -2.26 -9.71 -3.72
C VAL A 122 -2.21 -10.27 -5.14
N LYS A 123 -3.37 -10.55 -5.75
CA LYS A 123 -3.45 -11.05 -7.13
C LYS A 123 -2.72 -10.12 -8.11
N ARG A 124 -2.80 -8.81 -7.90
CA ARG A 124 -2.15 -7.84 -8.78
C ARG A 124 -0.63 -7.85 -8.62
N LEU A 125 -0.14 -7.97 -7.39
CA LEU A 125 1.29 -8.08 -7.09
C LEU A 125 1.88 -9.40 -7.59
N GLU A 126 1.16 -10.51 -7.44
CA GLU A 126 1.51 -11.80 -8.03
C GLU A 126 1.56 -11.71 -9.57
N GLY A 127 0.67 -10.92 -10.18
CA GLY A 127 0.70 -10.63 -11.62
C GLY A 127 2.00 -9.97 -12.08
N LEU A 128 2.55 -9.03 -11.29
CA LEU A 128 3.84 -8.39 -11.57
C LEU A 128 4.99 -9.41 -11.55
N GLN A 129 4.98 -10.33 -10.58
CA GLN A 129 5.96 -11.40 -10.48
C GLN A 129 5.85 -12.36 -11.67
N ALA A 130 4.64 -12.81 -11.99
CA ALA A 130 4.38 -13.71 -13.12
C ALA A 130 4.78 -13.11 -14.47
N ALA A 131 4.67 -11.80 -14.63
CA ALA A 131 5.10 -11.07 -15.82
C ALA A 131 6.63 -10.86 -15.92
N GLY A 132 7.39 -11.33 -14.95
CA GLY A 132 8.85 -11.18 -14.92
C GLY A 132 9.32 -9.74 -14.70
N LEU A 133 8.48 -8.88 -14.11
CA LEU A 133 8.81 -7.48 -13.84
C LEU A 133 9.57 -7.28 -12.52
N MET A 134 9.89 -8.36 -11.80
CA MET A 134 10.61 -8.33 -10.53
C MET A 134 12.06 -8.81 -10.73
N PRO A 135 12.98 -7.97 -11.24
CA PRO A 135 14.33 -8.40 -11.56
C PRO A 135 15.10 -8.77 -10.30
N SER A 136 15.80 -9.91 -10.31
CA SER A 136 16.61 -10.33 -9.16
C SER A 136 17.84 -9.41 -8.95
N PRO A 137 18.26 -9.13 -7.69
CA PRO A 137 17.58 -9.43 -6.42
C PRO A 137 16.66 -8.31 -5.88
N LEU A 138 15.56 -7.97 -6.56
CA LEU A 138 14.54 -7.07 -6.01
C LEU A 138 13.75 -7.78 -4.89
N ARG A 139 13.76 -7.19 -3.69
CA ARG A 139 12.93 -7.61 -2.55
C ARG A 139 11.63 -6.81 -2.55
N LEU A 140 10.51 -7.51 -2.45
CA LEU A 140 9.18 -6.93 -2.29
C LEU A 140 8.69 -7.20 -0.87
N PHE A 141 8.04 -6.22 -0.28
CA PHE A 141 7.24 -6.38 0.93
C PHE A 141 5.88 -5.72 0.74
N PHE A 142 4.80 -6.39 1.14
CA PHE A 142 3.46 -5.83 1.22
C PHE A 142 3.00 -5.81 2.67
N VAL A 143 2.79 -4.60 3.19
CA VAL A 143 2.62 -4.33 4.62
C VAL A 143 1.29 -3.63 4.84
N LEU A 144 0.56 -4.09 5.85
CA LEU A 144 -0.68 -3.45 6.30
C LEU A 144 -0.39 -2.53 7.48
N THR A 145 -1.08 -1.41 7.55
CA THR A 145 -1.01 -0.54 8.73
C THR A 145 -2.39 -0.06 9.15
N SER A 146 -2.68 -0.18 10.43
CA SER A 146 -3.94 0.21 11.04
C SER A 146 -3.76 0.35 12.55
N PRO A 147 -4.67 1.02 13.28
CA PRO A 147 -4.55 1.17 14.72
C PRO A 147 -4.44 -0.16 15.48
N ARG A 148 -5.07 -1.22 14.95
CA ARG A 148 -4.97 -2.58 15.48
C ARG A 148 -4.62 -3.56 14.35
N PRO A 149 -4.04 -4.73 14.67
CA PRO A 149 -3.71 -5.73 13.66
C PRO A 149 -4.96 -6.24 12.91
N PRO A 150 -4.83 -6.56 11.61
CA PRO A 150 -5.91 -7.17 10.84
C PRO A 150 -6.31 -8.51 11.43
N VAL A 151 -7.63 -8.74 11.49
CA VAL A 151 -8.23 -10.00 11.98
C VAL A 151 -9.03 -10.68 10.89
N GLY A 152 -8.94 -12.01 10.81
CA GLY A 152 -9.73 -12.81 9.88
C GLY A 152 -9.27 -12.77 8.42
N LEU A 153 -8.12 -12.14 8.13
CA LEU A 153 -7.46 -12.31 6.84
C LEU A 153 -6.89 -13.72 6.76
N VAL A 154 -7.17 -14.41 5.65
CA VAL A 154 -6.70 -15.77 5.38
C VAL A 154 -6.19 -15.88 3.94
N PRO A 155 -5.23 -16.78 3.67
CA PRO A 155 -4.88 -17.13 2.29
C PRO A 155 -6.09 -17.69 1.54
N LYS A 156 -6.01 -17.70 0.21
CA LYS A 156 -7.00 -18.44 -0.60
C LYS A 156 -6.96 -19.91 -0.18
N GLU A 157 -8.11 -20.55 -0.22
CA GLU A 157 -8.23 -21.97 0.11
C GLU A 157 -7.21 -22.80 -0.69
N GLY A 158 -6.49 -23.67 0.03
CA GLY A 158 -5.43 -24.52 -0.57
C GLY A 158 -4.12 -23.80 -0.88
N THR A 159 -3.96 -22.53 -0.51
CA THR A 159 -2.72 -21.76 -0.72
C THR A 159 -2.09 -21.31 0.61
N ARG A 160 -0.83 -20.87 0.55
CA ARG A 160 -0.14 -20.20 1.66
C ARG A 160 0.23 -18.78 1.26
N TRP A 161 0.35 -17.90 2.24
CA TRP A 161 0.93 -16.60 1.97
C TRP A 161 2.41 -16.72 1.63
N SER A 162 2.85 -15.84 0.73
CA SER A 162 4.26 -15.75 0.37
C SER A 162 5.03 -14.91 1.40
N PRO A 163 6.33 -15.16 1.61
CA PRO A 163 7.14 -14.43 2.60
C PRO A 163 7.20 -12.91 2.40
N TRP A 164 6.91 -12.41 1.19
CA TRP A 164 6.84 -10.97 0.92
C TRP A 164 5.60 -10.29 1.52
N MET A 165 4.63 -11.03 2.06
CA MET A 165 3.40 -10.46 2.64
C MET A 165 3.01 -11.05 4.00
N CYS A 166 3.78 -12.00 4.55
CA CYS A 166 3.53 -12.54 5.88
C CYS A 166 4.79 -12.71 6.71
N ASP A 167 4.62 -12.72 8.04
CA ASP A 167 5.65 -13.03 9.02
C ASP A 167 5.86 -14.56 9.15
N ASP A 168 6.82 -14.95 9.98
CA ASP A 168 7.15 -16.37 10.26
C ASP A 168 6.00 -17.14 10.95
N HIS A 169 4.96 -16.44 11.40
CA HIS A 169 3.76 -17.01 12.02
C HIS A 169 2.57 -17.05 11.05
N GLU A 170 2.81 -16.88 9.74
CA GLU A 170 1.78 -16.82 8.70
C GLU A 170 0.72 -15.74 8.95
N ARG A 171 1.12 -14.59 9.55
CA ARG A 171 0.25 -13.41 9.71
C ARG A 171 0.67 -12.31 8.73
N PRO A 172 -0.23 -11.42 8.27
CA PRO A 172 0.16 -10.35 7.36
C PRO A 172 1.26 -9.47 7.97
N LEU A 173 2.23 -9.02 7.17
CA LEU A 173 3.19 -8.03 7.64
C LEU A 173 2.44 -6.79 8.10
N PHE A 174 2.73 -6.34 9.32
CA PHE A 174 1.94 -5.30 9.96
C PHE A 174 2.78 -4.43 10.88
N PHE A 175 2.47 -3.13 10.91
CA PHE A 175 2.84 -2.25 12.01
C PHE A 175 1.69 -1.30 12.37
N PRO A 176 1.57 -0.88 13.65
CA PRO A 176 0.48 -0.05 14.08
C PRO A 176 0.53 1.36 13.49
N LEU A 177 -0.63 1.84 13.02
CA LEU A 177 -0.85 3.23 12.62
C LEU A 177 -1.29 4.04 13.84
N GLU A 178 -0.49 5.02 14.23
CA GLU A 178 -0.89 5.96 15.27
C GLU A 178 -2.05 6.84 14.76
N MET A 179 -3.16 6.78 15.48
CA MET A 179 -4.34 7.60 15.23
C MET A 179 -4.87 8.16 16.55
N PRO A 180 -5.58 9.30 16.52
CA PRO A 180 -6.31 9.78 17.68
C PRO A 180 -7.23 8.69 18.25
N THR A 181 -7.38 8.65 19.56
CA THR A 181 -8.24 7.66 20.24
C THR A 181 -9.74 7.96 20.05
N GLU A 182 -10.07 9.22 19.78
CA GLU A 182 -11.42 9.69 19.53
C GLU A 182 -11.47 10.43 18.21
N PHE A 183 -12.27 9.93 17.28
CA PHE A 183 -12.59 10.63 16.05
C PHE A 183 -14.04 10.35 15.67
N TRP A 184 -14.63 11.31 14.97
CA TRP A 184 -16.02 11.27 14.57
C TRP A 184 -16.12 10.71 13.16
N LYS A 185 -17.17 9.93 12.89
CA LYS A 185 -17.53 9.57 11.51
C LYS A 185 -18.95 9.97 11.18
N VAL A 186 -19.13 10.35 9.92
CA VAL A 186 -20.46 10.52 9.33
C VAL A 186 -20.90 9.18 8.79
N THR A 187 -22.03 8.68 9.30
CA THR A 187 -22.62 7.42 8.82
C THR A 187 -24.01 7.67 8.28
N ARG A 188 -24.37 6.94 7.22
CA ARG A 188 -25.77 6.79 6.84
C ARG A 188 -26.52 6.11 7.97
N TRP A 189 -27.72 6.60 8.26
CA TRP A 189 -28.45 6.26 9.47
C TRP A 189 -29.92 5.94 9.15
N ASP A 190 -30.44 4.95 9.88
CA ASP A 190 -31.86 4.59 9.92
C ASP A 190 -32.43 5.10 11.25
N ASP A 191 -33.29 6.10 11.19
CA ASP A 191 -33.90 6.70 12.39
C ASP A 191 -34.92 5.78 13.06
N GLU A 192 -35.58 4.89 12.32
CA GLU A 192 -36.54 3.95 12.90
C GLU A 192 -35.81 2.87 13.71
N ARG A 193 -34.71 2.35 13.16
CA ARG A 193 -33.91 1.30 13.78
C ARG A 193 -32.79 1.80 14.69
N GLN A 194 -32.54 3.11 14.70
CA GLN A 194 -31.46 3.75 15.44
C GLN A 194 -30.09 3.08 15.21
N GLN A 195 -29.76 2.81 13.94
CA GLN A 195 -28.51 2.15 13.58
C GLN A 195 -27.97 2.59 12.20
N PRO A 196 -26.69 2.30 11.88
CA PRO A 196 -26.15 2.50 10.54
C PRO A 196 -26.92 1.69 9.47
N SER A 197 -27.12 2.28 8.30
CA SER A 197 -27.85 1.64 7.19
C SER A 197 -27.26 2.02 5.83
N PHE A 198 -27.14 1.06 4.92
CA PHE A 198 -26.64 1.32 3.56
C PHE A 198 -27.63 2.16 2.73
N ALA A 199 -28.93 1.91 2.89
CA ALA A 199 -29.99 2.65 2.19
C ALA A 199 -30.05 4.11 2.65
N GLY A 200 -29.92 4.35 3.95
CA GLY A 200 -29.53 5.63 4.52
C GLY A 200 -30.34 6.85 4.08
N THR A 201 -31.62 6.93 4.42
CA THR A 201 -32.45 8.12 4.13
C THR A 201 -32.05 9.34 4.97
N ARG A 202 -31.21 9.16 6.00
CA ARG A 202 -30.63 10.20 6.85
C ARG A 202 -29.16 9.92 7.14
N TRP A 203 -28.49 10.85 7.82
CA TRP A 203 -27.10 10.72 8.26
C TRP A 203 -26.94 11.21 9.71
N LYS A 204 -25.91 10.70 10.40
CA LYS A 204 -25.59 11.04 11.78
C LYS A 204 -24.08 11.07 12.00
N ILE A 205 -23.62 11.93 12.91
CA ILE A 205 -22.26 11.91 13.43
C ILE A 205 -22.23 10.92 14.59
N VAL A 206 -21.35 9.92 14.52
CA VAL A 206 -21.18 8.90 15.56
C VAL A 206 -19.71 8.77 15.95
N PRO A 207 -19.40 8.35 17.19
CA PRO A 207 -18.04 7.99 17.56
C PRO A 207 -17.51 6.88 16.64
N SER A 208 -16.24 7.00 16.26
CA SER A 208 -15.49 5.98 15.53
C SER A 208 -14.31 5.51 16.37
N ARG A 209 -13.91 4.25 16.16
CA ARG A 209 -12.74 3.64 16.79
C ARG A 209 -11.84 3.11 15.70
N GLY A 210 -10.52 3.18 15.92
CA GLY A 210 -9.51 2.64 15.01
C GLY A 210 -9.83 1.21 14.57
N SER A 211 -9.72 0.94 13.27
CA SER A 211 -9.95 -0.37 12.69
C SER A 211 -8.97 -1.40 13.23
N ALA A 212 -9.45 -2.63 13.33
CA ALA A 212 -8.60 -3.82 13.30
C ALA A 212 -8.47 -4.24 11.83
#